data_AF-A0A4Y8W8M0-F1
#
_entry.id   AF-A0A4Y8W8M0-F1
#
_cell.length_a   1.000
_cell.length_b   1.000
_cell.length_c   1.000
_cell.angle_alpha   90.00
_cell.angle_beta   90.00
_cell.angle_gamma   90.00
#
_symmetry.space_group_name_H-M   'P 1'
#
loop_
_entity.id
_entity.type
_entity.pdbx_description
1 polymer ?
#
loop_
_entity_poly.entity_id
_entity_poly.type
_entity_poly.pdbx_seq_one_letter_code
_entity_poly.pdbx_strand_id
1 'polypeptide(L)'
;MKEEWSYKLPDGKTIVIPAGFEFDGASIPRPLWMLLSPTGLLLIPGLIHDYAYRYDKLVYRDEEGNLIDYQKGAGKAHWDKLFCDVGIQVNGIAFIDVLAWLALLVGGWFTWWKHRRNDEK
;
A
#
# COMPACT_ATOMS: atom_id res chain seq x y z
N MET A 1 -16.30 17.32 13.39
CA MET A 1 -15.69 17.66 12.09
C MET A 1 -14.90 16.43 11.68
N LYS A 2 -15.31 15.75 10.61
CA LYS A 2 -14.65 14.51 10.16
C LYS A 2 -13.36 14.94 9.45
N GLU A 3 -12.20 14.55 9.98
CA GLU A 3 -10.89 14.93 9.47
C GLU A 3 -10.63 14.22 8.12
N GLU A 4 -10.89 14.92 7.02
CA GLU A 4 -10.63 14.42 5.68
C GLU A 4 -9.11 14.31 5.48
N TRP A 5 -8.62 13.11 5.18
CA TRP A 5 -7.19 12.95 4.91
C TRP A 5 -6.95 13.21 3.42
N SER A 6 -6.17 14.24 3.12
CA SER A 6 -5.78 14.58 1.74
C SER A 6 -4.29 14.38 1.54
N TYR A 7 -3.91 13.74 0.43
CA TYR A 7 -2.52 13.51 0.07
C TYR A 7 -2.26 13.82 -1.40
N LYS A 8 -1.13 14.45 -1.69
CA LYS A 8 -0.76 14.79 -3.06
C LYS A 8 0.07 13.65 -3.66
N LEU A 9 -0.50 12.96 -4.65
CA LEU A 9 0.17 11.92 -5.42
C LEU A 9 1.36 12.48 -6.21
N PRO A 10 2.28 11.59 -6.66
CA PRO A 10 3.40 11.97 -7.53
C PRO A 10 2.93 12.56 -8.85
N ASP A 11 1.79 12.08 -9.34
CA ASP A 11 1.11 12.55 -10.55
C ASP A 11 0.56 13.99 -10.41
N GLY A 12 0.71 14.62 -9.24
CA GLY A 12 0.21 15.97 -8.94
C GLY A 12 -1.23 16.02 -8.46
N LYS A 13 -1.97 14.90 -8.53
CA LYS A 13 -3.36 14.80 -8.10
C LYS A 13 -3.49 14.72 -6.58
N THR A 14 -4.41 15.47 -6.00
CA THR A 14 -4.67 15.43 -4.55
C THR A 14 -5.73 14.38 -4.27
N ILE A 15 -5.37 13.20 -3.78
CA ILE A 15 -6.34 12.21 -3.34
C ILE A 15 -6.95 12.58 -1.99
N VAL A 16 -8.22 12.24 -1.80
CA VAL A 16 -8.96 12.50 -0.57
C VAL A 16 -9.59 11.19 -0.07
N ILE A 17 -9.31 10.86 1.18
CA ILE A 17 -9.88 9.72 1.88
C ILE A 17 -10.84 10.27 2.96
N PRO A 18 -12.13 9.89 2.93
CA PRO A 18 -13.11 10.39 3.89
C PRO A 18 -12.82 9.88 5.31
N ALA A 19 -12.98 10.77 6.30
CA ALA A 19 -12.79 10.40 7.71
C ALA A 19 -13.83 9.37 8.16
N GLY A 20 -13.34 8.20 8.60
CA GLY A 20 -14.17 7.03 8.88
C GLY A 20 -13.75 5.79 8.09
N PHE A 21 -12.73 5.91 7.24
CA PHE A 21 -12.03 4.73 6.73
C PHE A 21 -11.21 4.09 7.84
N GLU A 22 -11.53 2.83 8.16
CA GLU A 22 -10.81 2.02 9.13
C GLU A 22 -9.73 1.23 8.38
N PHE A 23 -8.47 1.62 8.58
CA PHE A 23 -7.31 0.95 7.97
C PHE A 23 -7.03 -0.36 8.70
N ASP A 24 -7.29 -1.49 8.04
CA ASP A 24 -7.13 -2.82 8.64
C ASP A 24 -5.70 -3.37 8.49
N GLY A 25 -4.92 -2.82 7.55
CA GLY A 25 -3.54 -3.25 7.31
C GLY A 25 -3.41 -4.72 6.87
N ALA A 26 -4.50 -5.36 6.45
CA ALA A 26 -4.57 -6.79 6.14
C ALA A 26 -3.58 -7.24 5.05
N SER A 27 -3.24 -6.33 4.14
CA SER A 27 -2.29 -6.61 3.04
C SER A 27 -0.82 -6.55 3.47
N ILE A 28 -0.54 -6.15 4.72
CA ILE A 28 0.81 -5.97 5.24
C ILE A 28 1.12 -7.10 6.23
N PRO A 29 2.12 -7.95 5.95
CA PRO A 29 2.56 -8.99 6.88
C PRO A 29 2.88 -8.42 8.27
N ARG A 30 2.49 -9.13 9.32
CA ARG A 30 2.70 -8.74 10.74
C ARG A 30 4.08 -8.18 11.08
N PRO A 31 5.23 -8.73 10.62
CA PRO A 31 6.53 -8.15 10.96
C PRO A 31 6.73 -6.72 10.45
N LEU A 32 6.02 -6.33 9.39
CA LEU A 32 6.10 -4.99 8.81
C LEU A 32 5.14 -4.01 9.49
N TRP A 33 4.29 -4.47 10.43
CA TRP A 33 3.45 -3.57 11.22
C TRP A 33 4.28 -2.62 12.09
N MET A 34 5.53 -2.99 12.44
CA MET A 34 6.46 -2.07 13.09
C MET A 34 6.81 -0.86 12.20
N LEU A 35 6.72 -1.00 10.88
CA LEU A 35 6.93 0.08 9.90
C LEU A 35 5.68 0.96 9.69
N LEU A 36 4.54 0.59 10.29
CA LEU A 36 3.29 1.39 10.30
C LEU A 36 3.22 2.38 11.48
N SER A 37 4.32 2.54 12.24
CA SER A 37 4.43 3.53 13.32
C SER A 37 4.14 4.97 12.81
N PRO A 38 3.87 5.99 13.65
CA PRO A 38 3.35 7.32 13.23
C PRO A 38 4.17 8.08 12.17
N THR A 39 5.43 7.70 11.93
CA THR A 39 6.31 8.20 10.86
C THR A 39 6.37 7.26 9.64
N GLY A 40 5.40 6.37 9.50
CA GLY A 40 5.56 5.03 8.93
C GLY A 40 5.73 4.96 7.42
N LEU A 41 6.78 4.25 7.02
CA LEU A 41 7.14 3.93 5.65
C LEU A 41 5.98 3.36 4.84
N LEU A 42 5.22 2.44 5.46
CA LEU A 42 4.11 1.74 4.82
C LEU A 42 2.75 2.38 5.09
N LEU A 43 2.68 3.41 5.93
CA LEU A 43 1.42 3.96 6.41
C LEU A 43 0.68 4.68 5.28
N ILE A 44 1.35 5.60 4.60
CA ILE A 44 0.76 6.33 3.45
C ILE A 44 0.40 5.40 2.28
N PRO A 45 1.34 4.60 1.72
CA PRO A 45 0.99 3.73 0.60
C PRO A 45 -0.02 2.65 1.02
N GLY A 46 0.10 2.10 2.23
CA GLY A 46 -0.82 1.11 2.78
C GLY A 46 -2.24 1.63 2.93
N LEU A 47 -2.42 2.85 3.46
CA LEU A 47 -3.72 3.49 3.59
C LEU A 47 -4.41 3.66 2.23
N ILE A 48 -3.68 4.18 1.25
CA ILE A 48 -4.18 4.39 -0.12
C ILE A 48 -4.54 3.05 -0.76
N HIS A 49 -3.68 2.04 -0.60
CA HIS A 49 -3.91 0.70 -1.14
C HIS A 49 -5.12 0.02 -0.51
N ASP A 50 -5.27 0.07 0.82
CA ASP A 50 -6.39 -0.54 1.53
C ASP A 50 -7.72 0.10 1.10
N TYR A 51 -7.76 1.43 0.98
CA TYR A 51 -8.93 2.15 0.49
C TYR A 51 -9.25 1.80 -0.97
N ALA A 52 -8.24 1.88 -1.84
CA ALA A 52 -8.40 1.60 -3.25
C ALA A 52 -8.79 0.13 -3.50
N TYR A 53 -8.26 -0.81 -2.73
CA TYR A 53 -8.60 -2.23 -2.82
C TYR A 53 -10.03 -2.51 -2.33
N ARG A 54 -10.46 -1.85 -1.24
CA ARG A 54 -11.80 -2.03 -0.66
C ARG A 54 -12.91 -1.46 -1.52
N TYR A 55 -12.68 -0.28 -2.13
CA TYR A 55 -13.70 0.43 -2.91
C TYR A 55 -13.49 0.32 -4.43
N ASP A 56 -12.39 -0.29 -4.87
CA ASP A 56 -11.93 -0.39 -6.26
C ASP A 56 -11.96 0.96 -7.01
N LYS A 57 -11.68 2.03 -6.27
CA LYS A 57 -11.65 3.41 -6.77
C LYS A 57 -10.86 4.31 -5.84
N LEU A 58 -10.27 5.35 -6.41
CA LEU A 58 -9.74 6.48 -5.68
C LEU A 58 -10.61 7.71 -5.91
N VAL A 59 -10.51 8.68 -5.01
CA VAL A 59 -11.16 9.98 -5.17
C VAL A 59 -10.05 11.02 -5.15
N TYR A 60 -10.00 11.87 -6.18
CA TYR A 60 -9.12 13.03 -6.18
C TYR A 60 -9.92 14.32 -6.18
N ARG A 61 -9.31 15.34 -5.58
CA ARG A 61 -9.79 16.70 -5.52
C ARG A 61 -9.16 17.48 -6.65
N ASP A 62 -10.01 18.04 -7.49
CA ASP A 62 -9.62 18.94 -8.56
C ASP A 62 -9.29 20.36 -8.03
N GLU A 63 -8.76 21.24 -8.89
CA GLU A 63 -8.45 22.63 -8.54
C GLU A 63 -9.72 23.42 -8.15
N GLU A 64 -10.87 23.05 -8.72
CA GLU A 64 -12.18 23.59 -8.35
C GLU A 64 -12.76 23.01 -7.04
N GLY A 65 -12.06 22.06 -6.41
CA GLY A 65 -12.51 21.43 -5.17
C GLY A 65 -13.54 20.32 -5.35
N ASN A 66 -13.84 19.95 -6.60
CA ASN A 66 -14.73 18.82 -6.92
C ASN A 66 -14.04 17.48 -6.64
N LEU A 67 -14.79 16.52 -6.09
CA LEU A 67 -14.35 15.15 -5.86
C LEU A 67 -14.67 14.29 -7.08
N ILE A 68 -13.64 13.85 -7.79
CA ILE A 68 -13.78 13.05 -9.01
C ILE A 68 -13.27 11.63 -8.72
N ASP A 69 -14.03 10.61 -9.14
CA ASP A 69 -13.58 9.22 -9.07
C ASP A 69 -12.40 9.01 -10.05
N TYR A 70 -11.28 8.51 -9.54
CA TYR A 70 -10.09 8.15 -10.32
C TYR A 70 -9.97 6.64 -10.42
N GLN A 71 -9.80 6.16 -11.65
CA GLN A 71 -9.46 4.77 -11.98
C GLN A 71 -10.36 3.73 -11.31
N LYS A 72 -11.68 3.97 -11.36
CA LYS A 72 -12.71 3.02 -10.95
C LYS A 72 -12.65 1.77 -11.84
N GLY A 73 -12.51 0.57 -11.27
CA GLY A 73 -12.44 -0.66 -12.07
C GLY A 73 -11.05 -1.04 -12.58
N ALA A 74 -9.99 -0.34 -12.16
CA ALA A 74 -8.63 -0.59 -12.68
C ALA A 74 -8.07 -1.96 -12.24
N GLY A 75 -8.64 -2.55 -11.20
CA GLY A 75 -8.31 -3.88 -10.72
C GLY A 75 -7.04 -3.95 -9.89
N LYS A 76 -6.86 -5.11 -9.22
CA LYS A 76 -5.82 -5.36 -8.22
C LYS A 76 -4.40 -4.95 -8.67
N ALA A 77 -3.99 -5.36 -9.88
CA ALA A 77 -2.64 -5.09 -10.39
C ALA A 77 -2.33 -3.58 -10.51
N HIS A 78 -3.35 -2.76 -10.76
CA HIS A 78 -3.17 -1.31 -10.82
C HIS A 78 -2.89 -0.73 -9.43
N TRP A 79 -3.65 -1.18 -8.43
CA TRP A 79 -3.51 -0.75 -7.04
C TRP A 79 -2.17 -1.21 -6.44
N ASP A 80 -1.72 -2.43 -6.74
CA ASP A 80 -0.39 -2.93 -6.37
C ASP A 80 0.73 -2.02 -6.95
N LYS A 81 0.59 -1.59 -8.21
CA LYS A 81 1.57 -0.69 -8.84
C LYS A 81 1.57 0.68 -8.18
N LEU A 82 0.39 1.25 -7.92
CA LEU A 82 0.25 2.55 -7.26
C LEU A 82 0.81 2.50 -5.83
N PHE A 83 0.60 1.41 -5.10
CA PHE A 83 1.19 1.19 -3.78
C PHE A 83 2.71 1.27 -3.81
N CYS A 84 3.34 0.57 -4.76
CA CYS A 84 4.80 0.63 -4.93
C CYS A 84 5.29 2.02 -5.32
N ASP A 85 4.59 2.68 -6.26
CA ASP A 85 4.96 4.00 -6.75
C ASP A 85 4.92 5.05 -5.62
N VAL A 86 3.83 5.08 -4.86
CA VAL A 86 3.69 5.96 -3.69
C VAL A 86 4.72 5.59 -2.61
N GLY A 87 4.95 4.30 -2.34
CA GLY A 87 5.94 3.86 -1.36
C GLY A 87 7.35 4.33 -1.68
N ILE A 88 7.75 4.22 -2.95
CA ILE A 88 9.04 4.70 -3.47
C ILE A 88 9.10 6.23 -3.43
N GLN A 89 8.01 6.93 -3.74
CA GLN A 89 8.03 8.39 -3.71
C GLN A 89 8.15 8.95 -2.28
N VAL A 90 7.42 8.37 -1.32
CA VAL A 90 7.42 8.84 0.07
C VAL A 90 8.76 8.52 0.76
N ASN A 91 9.34 7.35 0.47
CA ASN A 91 10.46 6.84 1.27
C ASN A 91 11.71 6.42 0.48
N GLY A 92 11.65 6.43 -0.84
CA GLY A 92 12.76 6.06 -1.72
C GLY A 92 13.25 4.64 -1.51
N ILE A 93 14.57 4.52 -1.34
CA ILE A 93 15.30 3.24 -1.24
C ILE A 93 14.84 2.41 -0.03
N ALA A 94 14.44 3.06 1.08
CA ALA A 94 14.00 2.35 2.28
C ALA A 94 12.77 1.46 2.03
N PHE A 95 11.86 1.89 1.15
CA PHE A 95 10.70 1.08 0.76
C PHE A 95 11.11 -0.15 -0.07
N ILE A 96 12.05 0.02 -0.99
CA ILE A 96 12.60 -1.07 -1.80
C ILE A 96 13.33 -2.09 -0.91
N ASP A 97 14.11 -1.62 0.06
CA ASP A 97 14.84 -2.46 0.99
C ASP A 97 13.89 -3.33 1.84
N VAL A 98 12.79 -2.75 2.31
CA VAL A 98 11.73 -3.47 3.01
C VAL A 98 11.08 -4.54 2.13
N LEU A 99 10.76 -4.23 0.87
CA LEU A 99 10.22 -5.21 -0.07
C LEU A 99 11.21 -6.33 -0.38
N ALA A 100 12.49 -5.99 -0.54
CA ALA A 100 13.56 -6.97 -0.78
C ALA A 100 13.73 -7.90 0.43
N TRP A 101 13.74 -7.35 1.65
CA TRP A 101 13.76 -8.11 2.89
C TRP A 101 12.55 -9.05 3.00
N LEU A 102 11.35 -8.58 2.63
CA LEU A 102 10.12 -9.38 2.57
C LEU A 102 10.27 -10.54 1.58
N ALA A 103 10.78 -10.26 0.38
CA ALA A 103 11.01 -11.27 -0.65
C ALA A 103 12.03 -12.33 -0.18
N LEU A 104 13.09 -11.92 0.52
CA LEU A 104 14.08 -12.83 1.10
C LEU A 104 13.48 -13.71 2.19
N LEU A 105 12.62 -13.16 3.06
CA LEU A 105 11.93 -13.94 4.08
C LEU A 105 11.01 -15.01 3.46
N VAL A 106 10.17 -14.63 2.52
CA VAL A 106 9.22 -15.56 1.87
C VAL A 106 9.96 -16.57 1.00
N GLY A 107 10.93 -16.11 0.21
CA GLY A 107 11.73 -16.96 -0.68
C GLY A 107 12.63 -17.94 0.09
N GLY A 108 13.26 -17.50 1.17
CA GLY A 108 14.08 -18.33 2.04
C GLY A 108 13.23 -19.41 2.74
N TRP A 109 12.05 -19.03 3.26
CA TRP A 109 11.12 -19.97 3.88
C TRP A 109 10.58 -21.00 2.87
N PHE A 110 10.14 -20.56 1.69
CA PHE A 110 9.60 -21.44 0.67
C PHE A 110 10.66 -22.43 0.15
N THR A 111 11.90 -21.97 -0.04
CA THR A 111 13.02 -22.82 -0.46
C THR A 111 13.34 -23.86 0.63
N TRP A 112 13.35 -23.46 1.90
CA TRP A 112 13.57 -24.37 3.03
C TRP A 112 12.44 -25.41 3.18
N TRP A 113 11.18 -25.00 3.00
CA TRP A 113 10.03 -25.91 3.06
C TRP A 113 10.00 -26.90 1.88
N LYS A 114 10.41 -26.44 0.68
CA LYS A 114 10.53 -27.30 -0.52
C LYS A 114 11.62 -28.36 -0.38
N HIS A 115 12.73 -28.05 0.29
CA HIS A 115 13.81 -29.02 0.51
C HIS A 115 13.42 -30.11 1.53
N ARG A 116 12.69 -29.78 2.60
CA ARG A 116 12.26 -30.79 3.59
C ARG A 116 11.26 -31.82 3.06
N ARG A 117 10.47 -31.49 2.04
CA ARG A 117 9.49 -32.43 1.46
C ARG A 117 10.14 -33.53 0.57
N ASN A 118 11.44 -33.42 0.30
CA ASN A 118 12.19 -34.39 -0.51
C ASN A 118 13.13 -35.28 0.32
N ASP A 119 13.28 -35.03 1.63
CA ASP A 119 14.07 -35.88 2.56
C ASP A 119 13.22 -37.01 3.19
N GLU A 120 11.90 -37.04 2.94
CA GLU A 120 11.00 -38.15 3.34
C GLU A 120 10.79 -39.17 2.19
N LYS A 121 11.83 -39.51 1.43
CA LYS A 121 11.81 -40.65 0.50
C LYS A 121 13.00 -41.58 0.68
#